data_AF-A0A662WFA8-F1
#
_entry.id   AF-A0A662WFA8-F1
#
_cell.length_a   1.000
_cell.length_b   1.000
_cell.length_c   1.000
_cell.angle_alpha   90.00
_cell.angle_beta   90.00
_cell.angle_gamma   90.00
#
_symmetry.space_group_name_H-M   'P 1'
#
loop_
_entity.id
_entity.type
_entity.pdbx_description
1 polymer ?
#
loop_
_entity_poly.entity_id
_entity_poly.type
_entity_poly.pdbx_seq_one_letter_code
_entity_poly.pdbx_strand_id
1 'polypeptide(L)'
;MQFFNAYDQLLTDYMADFELDLSADLKPPKDLYVEVRVLRDCGEVMTESGLVNLDAHSTHFLRRVDVEQLIRQGLLEQIKR
;
A
#
# COMPACT_ATOMS: atom_id res chain seq x y z
N MET A 1 -17.23 -13.70 -13.34
CA MET A 1 -17.15 -12.35 -12.72
C MET A 1 -18.22 -12.10 -11.67
N GLN A 2 -19.47 -12.57 -11.81
CA GLN A 2 -20.51 -12.36 -10.80
C GLN A 2 -20.13 -12.85 -9.39
N PHE A 3 -19.50 -14.03 -9.27
CA PHE A 3 -19.05 -14.55 -7.98
C PHE A 3 -18.01 -13.66 -7.30
N PHE A 4 -17.03 -13.14 -8.06
CA PHE A 4 -15.99 -12.27 -7.52
C PHE A 4 -16.58 -10.96 -7.00
N ASN A 5 -17.43 -10.30 -7.79
CA ASN A 5 -18.07 -9.05 -7.38
C ASN A 5 -19.00 -9.24 -6.18
N ALA A 6 -19.75 -10.35 -6.13
CA ALA A 6 -20.61 -10.65 -4.99
C ALA A 6 -19.81 -10.91 -3.69
N TYR A 7 -18.65 -11.57 -3.81
CA TYR A 7 -17.75 -11.79 -2.69
C TYR A 7 -17.10 -10.50 -2.21
N ASP A 8 -16.63 -9.66 -3.14
CA ASP A 8 -16.03 -8.35 -2.84
C ASP A 8 -17.02 -7.42 -2.10
N GLN A 9 -18.28 -7.42 -2.54
CA GLN A 9 -19.34 -6.66 -1.89
C GLN A 9 -19.63 -7.17 -0.47
N LEU A 10 -19.77 -8.49 -0.29
CA LEU A 10 -19.96 -9.11 1.03
C LEU A 10 -18.80 -8.80 1.99
N LEU A 11 -17.56 -8.85 1.48
CA LEU A 11 -16.36 -8.53 2.26
C LEU A 11 -16.37 -7.06 2.68
N THR A 12 -16.72 -6.15 1.78
CA THR A 12 -16.81 -4.71 2.05
C THR A 12 -17.84 -4.41 3.13
N ASP A 13 -19.02 -5.02 3.03
CA ASP A 13 -20.10 -4.86 4.02
C ASP A 13 -19.64 -5.35 5.41
N TYR A 14 -18.92 -6.47 5.47
CA TYR A 14 -18.37 -7.00 6.72
C TYR A 14 -17.27 -6.11 7.31
N MET A 15 -16.36 -5.58 6.48
CA MET A 15 -15.31 -4.65 6.94
C MET A 15 -15.91 -3.35 7.49
N ALA A 16 -17.01 -2.88 6.90
CA ALA A 16 -17.71 -1.67 7.35
C ALA A 16 -18.40 -1.85 8.70
N ASP A 17 -19.03 -3.00 8.95
CA ASP A 17 -19.73 -3.29 10.21
C ASP A 17 -18.78 -3.33 11.43
N PHE A 18 -17.56 -3.82 11.22
CA PHE A 18 -16.53 -3.93 12.25
C PHE A 18 -15.52 -2.78 12.27
N GLU A 19 -15.65 -1.79 11.38
CA GLU A 19 -14.68 -0.69 11.16
C GLU A 19 -13.22 -1.20 11.08
N LEU A 20 -13.02 -2.37 10.47
CA LEU A 20 -11.73 -3.06 10.41
C LEU A 20 -11.38 -3.41 8.97
N ASP A 21 -10.20 -2.98 8.53
CA ASP A 21 -9.68 -3.37 7.22
C ASP A 21 -9.05 -4.78 7.29
N LEU A 22 -9.77 -5.77 6.78
CA LEU A 22 -9.27 -7.15 6.65
C LEU A 22 -8.30 -7.33 5.48
N SER A 23 -8.25 -6.37 4.55
CA SER A 23 -7.32 -6.39 3.43
C SER A 23 -5.91 -5.90 3.81
N ALA A 24 -5.75 -5.39 5.04
CA ALA A 24 -4.50 -4.90 5.59
C ALA A 24 -3.38 -5.96 5.64
N ASP A 25 -2.14 -5.51 5.92
CA ASP A 25 -1.02 -6.44 6.02
C ASP A 25 -1.08 -7.36 7.24
N LEU A 26 -0.98 -8.68 6.99
CA LEU A 26 -0.91 -9.69 8.04
C LEU A 26 0.40 -9.61 8.82
N LYS A 27 1.41 -8.94 8.24
CA LYS A 27 2.67 -8.67 8.91
C LYS A 27 2.56 -7.38 9.72
N PRO A 28 2.82 -7.41 11.03
CA PRO A 28 2.79 -6.20 11.83
C PRO A 28 3.81 -5.18 11.30
N PRO A 29 3.46 -3.88 11.23
CA PRO A 29 4.41 -2.84 10.86
C PRO A 29 5.52 -2.77 11.92
N LYS A 30 6.77 -2.96 11.47
CA LYS A 30 7.95 -2.87 12.36
C LYS A 30 8.36 -1.42 12.63
N ASP A 31 8.17 -0.58 11.62
CA ASP A 31 8.61 0.82 11.61
C ASP A 31 7.50 1.68 10.99
N LEU A 32 7.29 2.87 11.56
CA LEU A 32 6.27 3.82 11.07
C LEU A 32 6.66 4.39 9.70
N TYR A 33 7.96 4.59 9.48
CA TYR A 33 8.54 5.01 8.21
C TYR A 33 9.42 3.92 7.64
N VAL A 34 9.42 3.80 6.33
CA VAL A 34 10.20 2.81 5.58
C VAL A 34 10.92 3.48 4.43
N GLU A 35 12.16 3.06 4.19
CA GLU A 35 12.89 3.40 2.97
C GLU A 35 12.47 2.43 1.86
N VAL A 36 11.97 2.98 0.75
CA VAL A 36 11.51 2.22 -0.40
C VAL A 36 12.26 2.63 -1.65
N ARG A 37 12.57 1.64 -2.49
CA ARG A 37 13.10 1.84 -3.83
C ARG A 37 12.02 1.58 -4.86
N VAL A 38 11.89 2.49 -5.81
CA VAL A 38 10.95 2.36 -6.91
C VAL A 38 11.51 1.40 -7.95
N LEU A 39 10.80 0.30 -8.21
CA LEU A 39 11.18 -0.67 -9.25
C LEU A 39 10.62 -0.28 -10.62
N ARG A 40 9.47 0.39 -10.65
CA ARG A 40 8.78 0.85 -11.87
C ARG A 40 8.19 2.23 -11.64
N ASP A 41 8.21 3.06 -12.68
CA ASP A 41 7.61 4.38 -12.65
C ASP A 41 6.13 4.29 -12.23
N CYS A 42 5.78 4.96 -11.14
CA CYS A 42 4.42 4.97 -10.59
C CYS A 42 3.75 6.35 -10.72
N GLY A 43 4.45 7.34 -11.29
CA GLY A 43 4.01 8.72 -11.34
C GLY A 43 3.82 9.36 -9.97
N GLU A 44 2.86 10.27 -9.87
CA GLU A 44 2.57 11.03 -8.65
C GLU A 44 1.65 10.24 -7.71
N VAL A 45 2.14 9.94 -6.51
CA VAL A 45 1.37 9.29 -5.45
C VAL A 45 1.01 10.29 -4.37
N MET A 46 -0.27 10.29 -3.98
CA MET A 46 -0.74 11.07 -2.84
C MET A 46 -0.35 10.35 -1.55
N THR A 47 0.50 10.97 -0.77
CA THR A 47 0.79 10.58 0.62
C THR A 47 0.15 11.59 1.56
N GLU A 48 -0.07 11.27 2.84
CA GLU A 48 -0.61 12.32 3.74
C GLU A 48 0.36 13.49 3.99
N SER A 49 1.65 13.35 3.61
CA SER A 49 2.62 14.46 3.64
C SER A 49 2.59 15.34 2.37
N GLY A 50 1.85 14.93 1.34
CA GLY A 50 1.75 15.61 0.06
C GLY A 50 1.93 14.69 -1.15
N LEU A 51 1.94 15.30 -2.34
CA LEU A 51 2.22 14.63 -3.60
C LEU A 51 3.72 14.30 -3.69
N VAL A 52 4.04 13.03 -3.94
CA VAL A 52 5.41 12.56 -4.14
C VAL A 52 5.50 11.88 -5.50
N ASN A 53 6.45 12.31 -6.32
CA ASN A 53 6.72 11.65 -7.59
C ASN A 53 7.60 10.42 -7.38
N LEU A 54 7.14 9.24 -7.81
CA LEU A 54 7.82 7.97 -7.69
C LEU A 54 8.42 7.57 -9.05
N ASP A 55 9.58 8.15 -9.36
CA ASP A 55 10.35 7.87 -10.56
C ASP A 55 11.09 6.53 -10.48
N ALA A 56 11.28 5.85 -11.60
CA ALA A 56 11.99 4.57 -11.62
C ALA A 56 13.40 4.67 -11.01
N HIS A 57 13.75 3.72 -10.14
CA HIS A 57 15.02 3.61 -9.40
C HIS A 57 15.29 4.70 -8.35
N SER A 58 14.35 5.62 -8.08
CA SER A 58 14.47 6.54 -6.97
C SER A 58 14.30 5.83 -5.62
N THR A 59 14.79 6.46 -4.57
CA THR A 59 14.63 6.01 -3.18
C THR A 59 13.90 7.08 -2.39
N HIS A 60 12.85 6.68 -1.67
CA HIS A 60 12.05 7.60 -0.85
C HIS A 60 11.90 7.06 0.57
N PHE A 61 11.77 7.98 1.53
CA PHE A 61 11.47 7.66 2.91
C PHE A 61 10.05 8.11 3.22
N LEU A 62 9.13 7.15 3.22
CA LEU A 62 7.68 7.39 3.32
C LEU A 62 7.09 6.56 4.46
N ARG A 63 5.89 6.92 4.92
CA ARG A 63 5.20 6.12 5.94
C ARG A 63 4.74 4.81 5.34
N ARG A 64 4.85 3.75 6.14
CA ARG A 64 4.48 2.39 5.73
C ARG A 64 3.08 2.34 5.13
N VAL A 65 2.11 3.00 5.78
CA VAL A 65 0.70 3.02 5.39
C VAL A 65 0.49 3.50 3.95
N ASP A 66 1.21 4.55 3.53
CA ASP A 66 1.05 5.16 2.20
C ASP A 66 1.62 4.27 1.07
N VAL A 67 2.66 3.47 1.37
CA VAL A 67 3.40 2.68 0.37
C VAL A 67 3.11 1.18 0.43
N GLU A 68 2.35 0.73 1.42
CA GLU A 68 2.15 -0.71 1.69
C GLU A 68 1.49 -1.44 0.52
N GLN A 69 0.45 -0.85 -0.06
CA GLN A 69 -0.23 -1.39 -1.23
C GLN A 69 0.70 -1.46 -2.45
N LEU A 70 1.54 -0.43 -2.65
CA LEU A 70 2.50 -0.38 -3.75
C LEU A 70 3.64 -1.40 -3.60
N ILE A 71 4.08 -1.65 -2.37
CA ILE A 71 5.04 -2.72 -2.07
C ILE A 71 4.41 -4.10 -2.36
N ARG A 72 3.16 -4.31 -1.95
CA ARG A 72 2.43 -5.57 -2.22
C ARG A 72 2.20 -5.84 -3.70
N GLN A 73 1.98 -4.80 -4.49
CA GLN A 73 1.86 -4.89 -5.94
C GLN A 73 3.21 -5.15 -6.65
N GLY A 74 4.34 -5.06 -5.92
CA GLY A 74 5.69 -5.24 -6.47
C GLY A 74 6.20 -4.04 -7.27
N LEU A 75 5.58 -2.87 -7.09
CA LEU A 75 6.04 -1.61 -7.69
C LEU A 75 7.19 -1.00 -6.90
N LEU A 76 7.17 -1.18 -5.57
CA LEU A 76 8.16 -0.69 -4.64
C LEU A 76 8.83 -1.85 -3.89
N GLU A 77 10.12 -1.71 -3.62
CA GLU A 77 10.88 -2.62 -2.78
C GLU A 77 11.28 -1.93 -1.48
N GLN A 78 10.98 -2.54 -0.33
CA GLN A 78 11.44 -2.03 0.95
C GLN A 78 12.94 -2.34 1.14
N ILE A 79 13.75 -1.31 1.28
CA ILE A 79 15.16 -1.44 1.68
C ILE A 79 15.18 -1.59 3.21
N LYS A 80 15.64 -2.75 3.71
CA LYS A 80 15.91 -2.95 5.13
C LYS A 80 17.42 -2.85 5.35
N ARG A 81 17.84 -1.97 6.24
CA ARG A 81 19.19 -2.01 6.81
C ARG A 81 19.32 -3.14 7.82
#